data_AF-A0A926CAJ3-F1
#
_entry.id   AF-A0A926CAJ3-F1
#
_cell.length_a   1.000
_cell.length_b   1.000
_cell.length_c   1.000
_cell.angle_alpha   90.00
_cell.angle_beta   90.00
_cell.angle_gamma   90.00
#
_symmetry.space_group_name_H-M   'P 1'
#
loop_
_entity.id
_entity.type
_entity.pdbx_description
1 polymer ?
#
loop_
_entity_poly.entity_id
_entity_poly.type
_entity_poly.pdbx_seq_one_letter_code
_entity_poly.pdbx_strand_id
1 'polypeptide(L)'
;MNIKIYQSRRSQMKQPVGRRLMRSEVRQLRSAVDTTTAKGKRDLAILDVMLFLGLRREEVADLLLTAFRQDGGRWWVVFPGKRDKVRRLKVHDLLFQTVTAWLQAAGLAFDQSGPVFRSFDRGDHVTSNGIDASVIGRLVSAYGFRAGLAPAQGENQLSALCSACKSSNYLTQKHEKRLGFFSTNTVNTFVSYRFRKP
;
A
#
# COMPACT_ATOMS: atom_id res chain seq x y z
N MET A 1 -19.88 -47.82 -24.92
CA MET A 1 -20.04 -46.80 -23.86
C MET A 1 -18.74 -46.01 -23.76
N ASN A 2 -18.70 -44.79 -24.31
CA ASN A 2 -17.46 -44.00 -24.43
C ASN A 2 -17.21 -43.20 -23.14
N ILE A 3 -16.30 -43.68 -22.29
CA ILE A 3 -15.93 -42.98 -21.04
C ILE A 3 -14.83 -41.97 -21.38
N LYS A 4 -15.16 -40.67 -21.33
CA LYS A 4 -14.14 -39.62 -21.42
C LYS A 4 -13.32 -39.61 -20.13
N ILE A 5 -12.01 -39.85 -20.25
CA ILE A 5 -11.05 -39.73 -19.15
C ILE A 5 -11.05 -38.26 -18.68
N TYR A 6 -11.33 -38.04 -17.39
CA TYR A 6 -11.23 -36.72 -16.79
C TYR A 6 -9.77 -36.27 -16.82
N GLN A 7 -9.43 -35.35 -17.73
CA GLN A 7 -8.15 -34.65 -17.71
C GLN A 7 -8.18 -33.62 -16.59
N SER A 8 -7.39 -33.85 -15.54
CA SER A 8 -7.24 -32.87 -14.46
C SER A 8 -6.77 -31.55 -15.04
N ARG A 9 -7.49 -30.47 -14.73
CA ARG A 9 -7.17 -29.12 -15.20
C ARG A 9 -5.88 -28.67 -14.52
N ARG A 10 -4.72 -28.95 -15.12
CA ARG A 10 -3.42 -28.43 -14.67
C ARG A 10 -3.48 -26.91 -14.76
N SER A 11 -3.67 -26.24 -13.63
CA SER A 11 -3.49 -24.79 -13.54
C SER A 11 -2.02 -24.51 -13.83
N GLN A 12 -1.70 -24.04 -15.03
CA GLN A 12 -0.38 -23.51 -15.36
C GLN A 12 0.02 -22.53 -14.25
N MET A 13 1.08 -22.85 -13.49
CA MET A 13 1.64 -21.93 -12.52
C MET A 13 2.31 -20.80 -13.31
N LYS A 14 1.53 -19.77 -13.66
CA LYS A 14 2.07 -18.51 -14.18
C LYS A 14 3.04 -17.98 -13.13
N GLN A 15 4.31 -17.79 -13.49
CA GLN A 15 5.30 -17.24 -12.56
C GLN A 15 4.73 -15.96 -11.93
N PRO A 16 4.92 -15.76 -10.61
CA PRO A 16 4.44 -14.56 -9.95
C PRO A 16 5.10 -13.35 -10.60
N VAL A 17 4.28 -12.50 -11.19
CA VAL A 17 4.77 -11.30 -11.88
C VAL A 17 5.10 -10.28 -10.79
N GLY A 18 6.40 -10.08 -10.49
CA GLY A 18 6.81 -9.14 -9.45
C GLY A 18 8.05 -9.51 -8.63
N ARG A 19 8.84 -8.50 -8.23
CA ARG A 19 9.96 -8.60 -7.27
C ARG A 19 9.56 -7.94 -5.94
N ARG A 20 10.06 -8.45 -4.81
CA ARG A 20 9.94 -7.77 -3.51
C ARG A 20 11.03 -6.69 -3.39
N LEU A 21 10.66 -5.50 -2.92
CA LEU A 21 11.64 -4.46 -2.58
C LEU A 21 12.46 -4.89 -1.35
N MET A 22 13.77 -4.70 -1.44
CA MET A 22 14.69 -4.84 -0.31
C MET A 22 14.54 -3.67 0.65
N ARG A 23 15.03 -3.84 1.89
CA ARG A 23 14.98 -2.78 2.91
C ARG A 23 15.67 -1.49 2.47
N SER A 24 16.80 -1.61 1.78
CA SER A 24 17.54 -0.48 1.20
C SER A 24 16.70 0.24 0.14
N GLU A 25 16.08 -0.51 -0.78
CA GLU A 25 15.22 0.02 -1.84
C GLU A 25 13.99 0.73 -1.26
N VAL A 26 13.39 0.21 -0.18
CA VAL A 26 12.28 0.88 0.53
C VAL A 26 12.74 2.21 1.14
N ARG A 27 13.92 2.25 1.78
CA ARG A 27 14.46 3.51 2.31
C ARG A 27 14.72 4.51 1.19
N GLN A 28 15.29 4.05 0.08
CA GLN A 28 15.57 4.87 -1.10
C GLN A 28 14.30 5.45 -1.72
N LEU A 29 13.23 4.65 -1.79
CA LEU A 29 11.92 5.10 -2.26
C LEU A 29 11.35 6.20 -1.35
N ARG A 30 11.44 6.03 -0.03
CA ARG A 30 10.96 7.03 0.94
C ARG A 30 11.80 8.30 0.91
N SER A 31 13.12 8.21 0.73
CA SER A 31 13.99 9.39 0.63
C SER A 31 13.82 10.18 -0.66
N ALA A 32 13.21 9.59 -1.70
CA ALA A 32 12.90 10.30 -2.94
C ALA A 32 11.70 11.24 -2.83
N VAL A 33 10.97 11.21 -1.70
CA VAL A 33 9.80 12.07 -1.45
C VAL A 33 10.22 13.33 -0.70
N ASP A 34 9.87 14.48 -1.25
CA ASP A 34 10.10 15.78 -0.60
C ASP A 34 8.98 16.10 0.41
N THR A 35 9.27 15.88 1.70
CA THR A 35 8.30 16.09 2.80
C THR A 35 8.15 17.55 3.24
N THR A 36 8.84 18.50 2.61
CA THR A 36 8.67 19.93 2.91
C THR A 36 7.31 20.44 2.43
N THR A 37 6.79 19.86 1.33
CA THR A 37 5.50 20.22 0.73
C THR A 37 4.34 19.40 1.30
N ALA A 38 3.13 19.97 1.36
CA ALA A 38 1.93 19.24 1.76
C ALA A 38 1.66 18.04 0.84
N LYS A 39 1.90 18.21 -0.47
CA LYS A 39 1.80 17.16 -1.48
C LYS A 39 2.76 16.01 -1.20
N GLY A 40 4.03 16.29 -0.89
CA GLY A 40 4.98 15.24 -0.58
C GLY A 40 4.69 14.53 0.75
N LYS A 41 4.18 15.23 1.76
CA LYS A 41 3.67 14.58 3.00
C LYS A 41 2.54 13.58 2.68
N ARG A 42 1.59 13.97 1.81
CA ARG A 42 0.54 13.07 1.31
C ARG A 42 1.13 11.85 0.60
N ASP A 43 2.03 12.10 -0.34
CA ASP A 43 2.57 11.07 -1.20
C ASP A 43 3.41 10.05 -0.39
N LEU A 44 4.18 10.52 0.60
CA LEU A 44 4.91 9.65 1.53
C LEU A 44 3.94 8.80 2.37
N ALA A 45 2.85 9.40 2.88
CA ALA A 45 1.85 8.68 3.65
C ALA A 45 1.14 7.60 2.81
N ILE A 46 0.84 7.88 1.53
CA ILE A 46 0.29 6.90 0.58
C ILE A 46 1.27 5.72 0.40
N LEU A 47 2.54 6.01 0.12
CA LEU A 47 3.57 4.99 -0.05
C LEU A 47 3.72 4.13 1.21
N ASP A 48 3.77 4.75 2.38
CA ASP A 48 3.89 4.05 3.65
C ASP A 48 2.65 3.18 3.95
N VAL A 49 1.43 3.67 3.68
CA VAL A 49 0.22 2.84 3.81
C VAL A 49 0.32 1.59 2.93
N MET A 50 0.73 1.75 1.67
CA MET A 50 0.88 0.61 0.75
C MET A 50 1.99 -0.35 1.20
N LEU A 51 3.11 0.17 1.74
CA LEU A 51 4.27 -0.62 2.15
C LEU A 51 4.06 -1.38 3.48
N PHE A 52 3.45 -0.72 4.47
CA PHE A 52 3.29 -1.27 5.82
C PHE A 52 1.99 -2.07 5.97
N LEU A 53 0.88 -1.58 5.42
CA LEU A 53 -0.41 -2.26 5.52
C LEU A 53 -0.64 -3.25 4.37
N GLY A 54 0.09 -3.10 3.25
CA GLY A 54 -0.10 -3.95 2.08
C GLY A 54 -1.43 -3.74 1.37
N LEU A 55 -2.03 -2.55 1.52
CA LEU A 55 -3.26 -2.18 0.85
C LEU A 55 -3.04 -1.99 -0.65
N ARG A 56 -4.03 -2.39 -1.44
CA ARG A 56 -4.03 -2.10 -2.89
C ARG A 56 -4.37 -0.63 -3.13
N ARG A 57 -3.95 -0.09 -4.27
CA ARG A 57 -4.20 1.32 -4.61
C ARG A 57 -5.68 1.70 -4.55
N GLU A 58 -6.59 0.79 -4.91
CA GLU A 58 -8.03 0.98 -4.81
C GLU A 58 -8.48 1.04 -3.34
N GLU A 59 -7.99 0.13 -2.50
CA GLU A 59 -8.26 0.12 -1.05
C GLU A 59 -7.68 1.37 -0.36
N VAL A 60 -6.59 1.94 -0.89
CA VAL A 60 -5.99 3.19 -0.39
C VAL A 60 -6.81 4.41 -0.83
N ALA A 61 -7.31 4.42 -2.06
CA ALA A 61 -8.17 5.50 -2.56
C ALA A 61 -9.48 5.59 -1.78
N ASP A 62 -10.06 4.43 -1.43
CA ASP A 62 -11.30 4.33 -0.67
C ASP A 62 -11.11 4.40 0.85
N LEU A 63 -9.88 4.67 1.33
CA LEU A 63 -9.57 4.66 2.75
C LEU A 63 -10.20 5.88 3.44
N LEU A 64 -11.06 5.61 4.42
CA LEU A 64 -11.75 6.62 5.22
C LEU A 64 -11.04 6.90 6.54
N LEU A 65 -11.18 8.13 7.05
CA LEU A 65 -10.62 8.52 8.35
C LEU A 65 -11.22 7.69 9.49
N THR A 66 -12.50 7.33 9.39
CA THR A 66 -13.22 6.44 10.31
C THR A 66 -12.72 4.99 10.32
N ALA A 67 -11.89 4.60 9.34
CA ALA A 67 -11.26 3.28 9.32
C ALA A 67 -10.12 3.18 10.34
N PHE A 68 -9.52 4.31 10.73
CA PHE A 68 -8.53 4.37 11.79
C PHE A 68 -9.24 4.29 13.14
N ARG A 69 -8.90 3.28 13.94
CA ARG A 69 -9.46 3.06 15.27
C ARG A 69 -8.36 2.87 16.28
N GLN A 70 -8.53 3.49 17.45
CA GLN A 70 -7.65 3.25 18.58
C GLN A 70 -8.24 2.14 19.45
N ASP A 71 -7.40 1.17 19.82
CA ASP A 71 -7.76 0.10 20.76
C ASP A 71 -6.54 -0.28 21.60
N GLY A 72 -6.70 -0.23 22.92
CA GLY A 72 -5.62 -0.48 23.89
C GLY A 72 -4.42 0.46 23.72
N GLY A 73 -4.66 1.72 23.37
CA GLY A 73 -3.60 2.71 23.12
C GLY A 73 -2.83 2.52 21.80
N ARG A 74 -3.20 1.53 20.97
CA ARG A 74 -2.58 1.27 19.67
C ARG A 74 -3.55 1.60 18.53
N TRP A 75 -3.00 2.07 17.41
CA TRP A 75 -3.78 2.38 16.22
C TRP A 75 -3.96 1.16 15.31
N TRP A 76 -5.16 1.03 14.76
CA TRP A 76 -5.58 -0.04 13.87
C TRP A 76 -6.30 0.55 12.67
N VAL A 77 -6.11 -0.04 11.50
CA VAL A 77 -6.95 0.22 10.33
C VAL A 77 -7.89 -0.95 10.14
N VAL A 78 -9.17 -0.65 10.13
CA VAL A 78 -10.25 -1.62 9.95
C VAL A 78 -10.94 -1.33 8.64
N PHE A 79 -10.87 -2.27 7.70
CA PHE A 79 -11.51 -2.10 6.38
C PHE A 79 -12.27 -3.37 5.96
N PRO A 80 -13.37 -3.21 5.22
CA PRO A 80 -14.10 -4.33 4.64
C PRO A 80 -13.23 -4.99 3.56
N GLY A 81 -12.89 -6.26 3.76
CA GLY A 81 -12.18 -7.05 2.76
C GLY A 81 -13.11 -7.76 1.79
N LYS A 82 -12.54 -8.35 0.74
CA LYS A 82 -13.27 -9.17 -0.23
C LYS A 82 -14.03 -10.31 0.48
N ARG A 83 -15.29 -10.54 0.05
CA ARG A 83 -16.25 -11.51 0.64
C ARG A 83 -16.69 -11.15 2.07
N ASP A 84 -16.86 -9.85 2.34
CA ASP A 84 -17.41 -9.35 3.60
C ASP A 84 -16.59 -9.71 4.86
N LYS A 85 -15.31 -10.04 4.66
CA LYS A 85 -14.39 -10.33 5.76
C LYS A 85 -13.67 -9.05 6.15
N VAL A 86 -14.03 -8.50 7.30
CA VAL A 86 -13.36 -7.35 7.89
C VAL A 86 -11.90 -7.72 8.23
N ARG A 87 -10.97 -6.91 7.76
CA ARG A 87 -9.55 -7.03 8.09
C ARG A 87 -9.18 -5.95 9.08
N ARG A 88 -8.48 -6.35 10.14
CA ARG A 88 -7.93 -5.45 11.15
C ARG A 88 -6.41 -5.49 11.05
N LEU A 89 -5.81 -4.39 10.63
CA LEU A 89 -4.36 -4.26 10.47
C LEU A 89 -3.80 -3.34 11.54
N LYS A 90 -2.69 -3.75 12.16
CA LYS A 90 -1.97 -2.94 13.14
C LYS A 90 -1.22 -1.83 12.42
N VAL A 91 -1.37 -0.59 12.88
CA VAL A 91 -0.59 0.55 12.38
C VAL A 91 0.78 0.54 13.05
N HIS A 92 1.83 0.62 12.24
CA HIS A 92 3.20 0.76 12.73
C HIS A 92 3.48 2.21 13.12
N ASP A 93 4.32 2.47 14.12
CA ASP A 93 4.57 3.82 14.64
C ASP A 93 5.04 4.80 13.56
N LEU A 94 5.96 4.34 12.69
CA LEU A 94 6.43 5.14 11.56
C LEU A 94 5.33 5.48 10.55
N LEU A 95 4.40 4.55 10.32
CA LEU A 95 3.23 4.80 9.47
C LEU A 95 2.29 5.81 10.14
N PHE A 96 2.10 5.68 11.45
CA PHE A 96 1.29 6.63 12.20
C PHE A 96 1.87 8.05 12.11
N GLN A 97 3.20 8.20 12.21
CA GLN A 97 3.87 9.50 12.06
C GLN A 97 3.66 10.10 10.68
N THR A 98 3.81 9.34 9.60
CA THR A 98 3.66 9.87 8.24
C THR A 98 2.21 10.21 7.90
N VAL A 99 1.25 9.38 8.34
CA VAL A 99 -0.17 9.69 8.21
C VAL A 99 -0.53 10.94 9.02
N THR A 100 -0.08 11.05 10.27
CA THR A 100 -0.36 12.22 11.12
C THR A 100 0.22 13.50 10.52
N ALA A 101 1.45 13.46 9.99
CA ALA A 101 2.06 14.60 9.32
C ALA A 101 1.27 15.07 8.09
N TRP A 102 0.68 14.13 7.33
CA TRP A 102 -0.24 14.45 6.25
C TRP A 102 -1.54 15.08 6.78
N LEU A 103 -2.19 14.46 7.76
CA LEU A 103 -3.45 14.96 8.32
C LEU A 103 -3.29 16.38 8.86
N GLN A 104 -2.20 16.67 9.58
CA GLN A 104 -1.87 18.01 10.05
C GLN A 104 -1.70 19.01 8.88
N ALA A 105 -0.99 18.63 7.82
CA ALA A 105 -0.81 19.48 6.64
C ALA A 105 -2.12 19.71 5.87
N ALA A 106 -3.05 18.76 5.93
CA ALA A 106 -4.36 18.83 5.28
C ALA A 106 -5.44 19.47 6.15
N GLY A 107 -5.14 19.83 7.41
CA GLY A 107 -6.13 20.34 8.37
C GLY A 107 -7.19 19.30 8.78
N LEU A 108 -6.83 18.02 8.74
CA LEU A 108 -7.71 16.89 9.05
C LEU A 108 -7.39 16.32 10.43
N ALA A 109 -8.40 15.70 11.04
CA ALA A 109 -8.25 14.92 12.25
C ALA A 109 -8.76 13.49 12.03
N PHE A 110 -8.25 12.56 12.85
CA PHE A 110 -8.88 11.25 13.01
C PHE A 110 -10.34 11.43 13.49
N ASP A 111 -11.20 10.44 13.22
CA ASP A 111 -12.64 10.44 13.54
C ASP A 111 -13.55 11.40 12.74
N GLN A 112 -13.01 12.21 11.84
CA GLN A 112 -13.83 12.93 10.86
C GLN A 112 -14.41 11.97 9.81
N SER A 113 -15.54 12.34 9.21
CA SER A 113 -16.06 11.63 8.03
C SER A 113 -15.33 12.09 6.76
N GLY A 114 -14.98 11.13 5.90
CA GLY A 114 -14.42 11.40 4.57
C GLY A 114 -13.11 10.66 4.28
N PRO A 115 -12.57 10.86 3.05
CA PRO A 115 -11.36 10.20 2.59
C PRO A 115 -10.12 10.74 3.32
N VAL A 116 -9.20 9.82 3.64
CA VAL A 116 -7.90 10.14 4.26
C VAL A 116 -7.01 10.89 3.28
N PHE A 117 -6.94 10.39 2.05
CA PHE A 117 -6.11 10.96 1.00
C PHE A 117 -6.97 11.79 0.06
N ARG A 118 -6.76 13.10 0.12
CA ARG A 118 -7.52 14.09 -0.65
C ARG A 118 -6.74 14.56 -1.87
N SER A 119 -7.47 14.99 -2.90
CA SER A 119 -6.89 15.58 -4.11
C SER A 119 -6.59 17.07 -3.89
N PHE A 120 -5.70 17.62 -4.70
CA PHE A 120 -5.39 19.06 -4.73
C PHE A 120 -6.13 19.71 -5.91
N ASP A 121 -6.55 20.96 -5.74
CA ASP A 121 -7.04 21.76 -6.84
C ASP A 121 -5.89 22.35 -7.69
N ARG A 122 -6.22 23.20 -8.67
CA ARG A 122 -5.22 23.87 -9.51
C ARG A 122 -4.42 24.94 -8.76
N GLY A 123 -4.88 25.37 -7.58
CA GLY A 123 -4.25 26.36 -6.72
C GLY A 123 -3.44 25.74 -5.57
N ASP A 124 -3.15 24.44 -5.63
CA ASP A 124 -2.45 23.67 -4.59
C ASP A 124 -3.16 23.65 -3.22
N HIS A 125 -4.48 23.85 -3.21
CA HIS A 125 -5.30 23.69 -2.01
C HIS A 125 -5.84 22.25 -1.90
N VAL A 126 -5.89 21.74 -0.66
CA VAL A 126 -6.46 20.42 -0.36
C VAL A 126 -7.97 20.50 -0.51
N THR A 127 -8.52 19.72 -1.45
CA THR A 127 -9.98 19.64 -1.67
C THR A 127 -10.63 18.69 -0.66
N SER A 128 -11.96 18.61 -0.65
CA SER A 128 -12.71 17.58 0.10
C SER A 128 -12.77 16.22 -0.61
N ASN A 129 -12.37 16.16 -1.89
CA ASN A 129 -12.53 14.97 -2.72
C ASN A 129 -11.38 13.99 -2.52
N GLY A 130 -11.71 12.69 -2.56
CA GLY A 130 -10.72 11.61 -2.50
C GLY A 130 -9.77 11.63 -3.70
N ILE A 131 -8.57 11.11 -3.51
CA ILE A 131 -7.62 10.88 -4.60
C ILE A 131 -8.04 9.64 -5.41
N ASP A 132 -7.94 9.72 -6.73
CA ASP A 132 -8.26 8.58 -7.60
C ASP A 132 -7.15 7.51 -7.59
N ALA A 133 -7.55 6.24 -7.69
CA ALA A 133 -6.63 5.10 -7.67
C ALA A 133 -5.63 5.13 -8.85
N SER A 134 -5.99 5.71 -9.99
CA SER A 134 -5.05 5.87 -11.12
C SER A 134 -3.95 6.87 -10.80
N VAL A 135 -4.26 7.92 -10.04
CA VAL A 135 -3.29 8.92 -9.59
C VAL A 135 -2.30 8.30 -8.62
N ILE A 136 -2.78 7.46 -7.69
CA ILE A 136 -1.90 6.66 -6.81
C ILE A 136 -0.96 5.78 -7.64
N GLY A 137 -1.47 5.10 -8.69
CA GLY A 137 -0.63 4.30 -9.57
C GLY A 137 0.49 5.10 -10.25
N ARG A 138 0.15 6.29 -10.79
CA ARG A 138 1.13 7.20 -11.42
C ARG A 138 2.15 7.71 -10.41
N LEU A 139 1.70 8.03 -9.19
CA LEU A 139 2.55 8.45 -8.08
C LEU A 139 3.61 7.40 -7.75
N VAL A 140 3.19 6.14 -7.58
CA VAL A 140 4.11 5.03 -7.27
C VAL A 140 5.13 4.83 -8.40
N SER A 141 4.70 4.86 -9.67
CA SER A 141 5.62 4.80 -10.81
C SER A 141 6.61 5.97 -10.81
N ALA A 142 6.15 7.20 -10.55
CA ALA A 142 6.99 8.39 -10.55
C ALA A 142 8.06 8.37 -9.46
N TYR A 143 7.70 8.01 -8.21
CA TYR A 143 8.68 7.87 -7.14
C TYR A 143 9.59 6.66 -7.32
N GLY A 144 9.08 5.57 -7.92
CA GLY A 144 9.89 4.44 -8.34
C GLY A 144 11.02 4.82 -9.30
N PHE A 145 10.71 5.70 -10.26
CA PHE A 145 11.70 6.26 -11.17
C PHE A 145 12.66 7.22 -10.49
N ARG A 146 12.16 8.15 -9.67
CA ARG A 146 13.00 9.10 -8.91
C ARG A 146 13.97 8.39 -7.96
N ALA A 147 13.56 7.26 -7.40
CA ALA A 147 14.40 6.42 -6.55
C ALA A 147 15.39 5.55 -7.33
N GLY A 148 15.35 5.54 -8.67
CA GLY A 148 16.22 4.71 -9.51
C GLY A 148 15.87 3.21 -9.45
N LEU A 149 14.67 2.85 -9.01
CA LEU A 149 14.26 1.45 -8.80
C LEU A 149 13.57 0.83 -10.02
N ALA A 150 12.96 1.65 -10.86
CA ALA A 150 12.24 1.21 -12.06
C ALA A 150 12.20 2.32 -13.12
N PRO A 151 12.06 1.99 -14.41
CA PRO A 151 11.86 2.99 -15.46
C PRO A 151 10.52 3.73 -15.30
N ALA A 152 10.47 5.00 -15.74
CA ALA A 152 9.28 5.85 -15.64
C ALA A 152 8.13 5.39 -16.54
N GLN A 153 8.45 4.86 -17.71
CA GLN A 153 7.52 4.39 -18.74
C GLN A 153 8.03 3.06 -19.32
N GLY A 154 7.12 2.25 -19.89
CA GLY A 154 7.46 0.96 -20.50
C GLY A 154 7.26 -0.28 -19.61
N GLU A 155 7.85 -1.39 -20.05
CA GLU A 155 7.83 -2.68 -19.34
C GLU A 155 8.63 -2.55 -18.03
N ASN A 156 8.08 -3.09 -16.94
CA ASN A 156 8.67 -3.04 -15.58
C ASN A 156 8.51 -1.73 -14.78
N GLN A 157 7.50 -0.92 -15.04
CA GLN A 157 7.11 0.15 -14.10
C GLN A 157 6.68 -0.41 -12.74
N LEU A 158 6.97 0.35 -11.68
CA LEU A 158 6.43 0.17 -10.32
C LEU A 158 4.92 0.47 -10.32
N SER A 159 4.13 -0.44 -10.91
CA SER A 159 2.72 -0.17 -11.27
C SER A 159 1.70 -0.70 -10.26
N ALA A 160 2.11 -1.52 -9.31
CA ALA A 160 1.32 -1.85 -8.14
C ALA A 160 2.22 -2.53 -7.09
N LEU A 161 2.27 -1.97 -5.89
CA LEU A 161 2.53 -2.77 -4.70
C LEU A 161 1.30 -3.70 -4.56
N CYS A 162 1.47 -4.98 -4.90
CA CYS A 162 0.49 -6.08 -4.82
C CYS A 162 -0.66 -6.13 -5.86
N SER A 163 -0.44 -6.76 -7.03
CA SER A 163 -1.54 -7.31 -7.86
C SER A 163 -1.72 -8.83 -7.77
N ALA A 164 -0.90 -9.57 -7.01
CA ALA A 164 -1.03 -11.02 -6.90
C ALA A 164 -0.66 -11.56 -5.51
N CYS A 165 -1.48 -11.30 -4.49
CA CYS A 165 -1.53 -12.16 -3.31
C CYS A 165 -2.93 -12.76 -3.21
N LYS A 166 -3.07 -14.00 -3.72
CA LYS A 166 -4.11 -14.91 -3.24
C LYS A 166 -3.90 -15.00 -1.73
N SER A 167 -4.87 -14.51 -0.97
CA SER A 167 -5.18 -14.93 0.41
C SER A 167 -4.12 -15.81 1.08
N SER A 168 -3.08 -15.22 1.66
CA SER A 168 -2.29 -15.86 2.71
C SER A 168 -1.75 -14.81 3.68
N ASN A 169 -2.66 -14.26 4.48
CA ASN A 169 -2.32 -13.61 5.76
C ASN A 169 -2.48 -14.65 6.88
N TYR A 170 -1.80 -15.80 6.77
CA TYR A 170 -1.86 -16.87 7.78
C TYR A 170 -0.58 -17.03 8.61
N LEU A 171 0.44 -16.17 8.46
CA LEU A 171 1.75 -16.37 9.12
C LEU A 171 2.33 -15.12 9.79
N THR A 172 1.51 -14.35 10.53
CA THR A 172 2.04 -13.31 11.44
C THR A 172 1.57 -13.45 12.88
N GLN A 173 1.12 -14.65 13.27
CA GLN A 173 0.66 -14.92 14.64
C GLN A 173 1.50 -15.96 15.42
N LYS A 174 2.62 -16.48 14.89
CA LYS A 174 3.34 -17.59 15.56
C LYS A 174 4.82 -17.39 15.90
N HIS A 175 5.40 -16.22 15.69
CA HIS A 175 6.79 -15.96 16.12
C HIS A 175 6.91 -14.62 16.84
N GLU A 176 6.20 -14.48 17.96
CA GLU A 176 6.45 -13.44 18.96
C GLU A 176 7.03 -14.13 20.20
N LYS A 177 8.33 -14.44 20.16
CA LYS A 177 9.16 -14.72 21.34
C LYS A 177 10.62 -14.59 20.91
N ARG A 178 11.37 -13.76 21.65
CA ARG A 178 12.74 -13.31 21.41
C ARG A 178 12.90 -12.28 20.29
N LEU A 179 12.85 -11.01 20.67
CA LEU A 179 14.05 -10.16 20.73
C LEU A 179 13.60 -8.74 21.08
N GLY A 180 14.14 -8.23 22.19
CA GLY A 180 13.91 -6.86 22.63
C GLY A 180 14.59 -5.86 21.69
N PHE A 181 13.92 -4.72 21.53
CA PHE A 181 14.37 -3.48 20.90
C PHE A 181 14.70 -3.53 19.39
N PHE A 182 14.01 -2.67 18.63
CA PHE A 182 14.10 -2.48 17.16
C PHE A 182 13.77 -3.71 16.29
N SER A 183 12.49 -3.95 16.00
CA SER A 183 12.09 -4.97 15.02
C SER A 183 11.44 -4.39 13.77
N THR A 184 12.29 -4.05 12.79
CA THR A 184 11.94 -3.70 11.40
C THR A 184 11.45 -4.91 10.57
N ASN A 185 10.66 -5.81 11.16
CA ASN A 185 10.34 -7.13 10.58
C ASN A 185 8.94 -7.24 9.94
N THR A 186 8.23 -6.14 9.70
CA THR A 186 6.82 -6.18 9.21
C THR A 186 6.58 -5.37 7.93
N VAL A 187 7.57 -5.14 7.08
CA VAL A 187 7.29 -4.62 5.73
C VAL A 187 6.97 -5.80 4.80
N ASN A 188 5.69 -6.09 4.68
CA ASN A 188 5.16 -7.14 3.80
C ASN A 188 5.08 -6.58 2.37
N THR A 189 6.24 -6.28 1.77
CA THR A 189 6.31 -5.53 0.50
C THR A 189 6.34 -6.49 -0.70
N PHE A 190 5.41 -6.35 -1.64
CA PHE A 190 5.40 -7.07 -2.91
C PHE A 190 5.16 -6.05 -4.02
N VAL A 191 6.07 -5.90 -4.99
CA VAL A 191 5.81 -5.15 -6.22
C VAL A 191 5.43 -6.17 -7.29
N SER A 192 4.36 -5.92 -8.04
CA SER A 192 4.09 -6.64 -9.27
C SER A 192 4.55 -5.84 -10.49
N TYR A 193 5.36 -6.45 -11.35
CA TYR A 193 5.56 -5.96 -12.71
C TYR A 193 4.38 -6.43 -13.57
N ARG A 194 4.05 -5.71 -14.64
CA ARG A 194 3.07 -6.18 -15.63
C ARG A 194 3.82 -6.48 -16.92
N PHE A 195 4.20 -7.74 -17.12
CA PHE A 195 4.64 -8.21 -18.43
C PHE A 195 3.42 -8.33 -19.35
N ARG A 196 3.34 -7.46 -20.36
CA ARG A 196 2.49 -7.70 -21.53
C ARG A 196 3.33 -8.56 -22.46
N LYS A 197 2.90 -9.79 -22.78
CA LYS A 197 3.61 -10.59 -23.79
C LYS A 197 3.45 -9.91 -25.17
N PRO A 198 4.44 -10.04 -26.07
CA PRO A 198 4.31 -9.60 -27.45
C PRO A 198 3.11 -10.25 -28.14
#